data_AF-A0A2T6BRM5-F1
#
_entry.id   AF-A0A2T6BRM5-F1
#
_cell.length_a   1.000
_cell.length_b   1.000
_cell.length_c   1.000
_cell.angle_alpha   90.00
_cell.angle_beta   90.00
_cell.angle_gamma   90.00
#
_symmetry.space_group_name_H-M   'P 1'
#
loop_
_entity.id
_entity.type
_entity.pdbx_description
1 polymer ?
#
loop_
_entity_poly.entity_id
_entity_poly.type
_entity_poly.pdbx_seq_one_letter_code
_entity_poly.pdbx_strand_id
1 'polypeptide(L)' 'MALNYGEARSAESSRDFLHKMKLCLKELRESIVNMKILKQAQLIKDKEIINRLIDENNQLISIFVASIKTATSKIKNR' A
#
# COMPACT_ATOMS: atom_id res chain seq x y z
N MET A 1 -2.73 7.16 -2.76
CA MET A 1 -1.51 6.33 -2.84
C MET A 1 -0.39 6.96 -3.67
N ALA A 2 -0.61 7.31 -4.95
CA ALA A 2 0.45 7.84 -5.82
C ALA A 2 1.17 9.08 -5.25
N LEU A 3 0.43 9.97 -4.58
CA LEU A 3 0.96 11.18 -3.95
C LEU A 3 1.92 10.85 -2.79
N ASN A 4 1.49 9.99 -1.86
CA ASN A 4 2.27 9.60 -0.68
C ASN A 4 3.52 8.77 -1.05
N TYR A 5 3.47 7.98 -2.11
CA TYR A 5 4.65 7.29 -2.65
C TYR A 5 5.66 8.25 -3.29
N GLY A 6 5.18 9.30 -3.97
CA GLY A 6 6.02 10.38 -4.49
C GLY A 6 6.76 11.11 -3.36
N GLU A 7 6.08 11.44 -2.28
CA GLU A 7 6.70 12.05 -1.10
C GLU A 7 7.67 11.12 -0.38
N ALA A 8 7.39 9.81 -0.35
CA ALA A 8 8.34 8.83 0.16
C ALA A 8 9.63 8.85 -0.68
N ARG A 9 9.55 8.88 -2.02
CA ARG A 9 10.76 8.97 -2.87
C ARG A 9 11.58 10.23 -2.63
N SER A 10 10.96 11.33 -2.22
CA SER A 10 11.63 12.59 -1.89
C SER A 10 11.96 12.72 -0.39
N ALA A 11 11.90 11.63 0.39
CA ALA A 11 12.15 11.67 1.82
C ALA A 11 13.58 12.11 2.17
N GLU A 12 13.70 13.00 3.16
CA GLU A 12 14.96 13.62 3.58
C GLU A 12 15.88 12.66 4.37
N SER A 13 15.36 11.52 4.80
CA SER A 13 16.16 10.47 5.45
C SER A 13 15.58 9.08 5.21
N SER A 14 16.41 8.04 5.42
CA SER A 14 15.94 6.65 5.34
C SER A 14 14.87 6.31 6.38
N ARG A 15 14.87 6.98 7.55
CA ARG A 15 13.82 6.81 8.57
C ARG A 15 12.51 7.47 8.15
N ASP A 16 12.57 8.67 7.57
CA ASP A 16 11.40 9.36 7.02
C ASP A 16 10.78 8.57 5.84
N PHE A 17 11.62 8.07 4.93
CA PHE A 17 11.21 7.16 3.86
C PHE A 17 10.42 5.97 4.43
N LEU A 18 10.99 5.30 5.44
CA LEU A 18 10.36 4.13 6.06
C LEU A 18 9.03 4.48 6.73
N HIS A 19 8.93 5.63 7.40
CA HIS A 19 7.70 6.09 8.03
C HIS A 19 6.60 6.34 6.99
N LYS A 20 6.89 7.10 5.94
CA LYS A 20 5.95 7.39 4.84
C LYS A 20 5.50 6.12 4.11
N MET A 21 6.42 5.18 3.87
CA MET A 21 6.08 3.88 3.28
C MET A 21 5.16 3.04 4.17
N LYS A 22 5.35 3.05 5.49
CA LYS A 22 4.45 2.37 6.44
C LYS A 22 3.06 3.02 6.48
N LEU A 23 2.98 4.35 6.38
CA LEU A 23 1.71 5.06 6.28
C LEU A 23 0.95 4.65 5.01
N CYS A 24 1.62 4.65 3.86
CA CYS A 24 1.03 4.13 2.61
C CYS A 24 0.54 2.68 2.78
N LEU A 25 1.35 1.80 3.39
CA LEU A 25 0.93 0.42 3.61
C LEU A 25 -0.36 0.32 4.46
N LYS A 26 -0.54 1.21 5.45
CA LYS A 26 -1.78 1.28 6.24
C LYS A 26 -2.97 1.69 5.36
N GLU A 27 -2.83 2.73 4.55
CA GLU A 27 -3.90 3.20 3.65
C GLU A 27 -4.30 2.14 2.60
N LEU A 28 -3.35 1.38 2.05
CA LEU A 28 -3.66 0.27 1.12
C LEU A 28 -4.50 -0.82 1.80
N ARG A 29 -4.17 -1.15 3.06
CA ARG A 29 -4.90 -2.14 3.86
C ARG A 29 -6.31 -1.65 4.23
N GLU A 30 -6.48 -0.37 4.51
CA GLU A 30 -7.82 0.20 4.73
C GLU A 30 -8.64 0.17 3.43
N SER A 31 -8.01 0.53 2.30
CA SER A 31 -8.63 0.50 0.98
C SER A 31 -9.11 -0.90 0.59
N ILE A 32 -8.35 -1.97 0.91
CA ILE A 32 -8.79 -3.33 0.59
C ILE A 32 -10.01 -3.76 1.42
N VAL A 33 -10.09 -3.33 2.68
CA VAL A 33 -11.26 -3.59 3.53
C VAL A 33 -12.48 -2.88 2.97
N ASN A 34 -12.34 -1.62 2.57
CA ASN A 34 -13.43 -0.87 1.94
C ASN A 34 -13.93 -1.55 0.67
N MET A 35 -13.02 -2.00 -0.22
CA MET A 35 -13.40 -2.73 -1.42
C MET A 35 -14.12 -4.06 -1.12
N LYS A 36 -13.71 -4.78 -0.08
CA LYS A 36 -14.40 -6.00 0.37
C LYS A 36 -15.80 -5.69 0.91
N ILE A 37 -15.96 -4.61 1.66
CA ILE A 37 -17.28 -4.15 2.14
C ILE A 37 -18.18 -3.79 0.95
N LEU A 38 -17.69 -2.99 0.00
CA LEU A 38 -18.43 -2.61 -1.21
C LEU A 38 -18.87 -3.84 -2.04
N LYS A 39 -17.98 -4.83 -2.17
CA LYS A 39 -18.28 -6.11 -2.83
C LYS A 39 -19.37 -6.87 -2.08
N GLN A 40 -19.28 -6.98 -0.75
CA GLN A 40 -20.24 -7.72 0.07
C GLN A 40 -21.61 -7.04 0.10
N ALA A 41 -21.63 -5.71 0.14
CA ALA A 41 -22.86 -4.91 0.07
C ALA A 41 -23.50 -4.88 -1.33
N GLN A 42 -22.89 -5.56 -2.32
CA GLN A 42 -23.34 -5.61 -3.72
C GLN A 42 -23.54 -4.22 -4.36
N LEU A 43 -22.78 -3.21 -3.89
CA LEU A 43 -22.89 -1.83 -4.35
C LEU A 43 -22.19 -1.59 -5.70
N ILE A 44 -21.30 -2.51 -6.10
CA ILE A 44 -20.62 -2.50 -7.40
C ILE A 44 -21.27 -3.56 -8.30
N LYS A 45 -21.85 -3.12 -9.42
CA LYS A 45 -22.52 -4.01 -10.39
C LYS A 45 -21.54 -4.92 -11.12
N ASP A 46 -20.38 -4.38 -11.46
CA ASP A 46 -19.32 -5.12 -12.12
C ASP A 46 -18.48 -5.88 -11.07
N LYS A 47 -18.67 -7.20 -11.01
CA LYS A 47 -17.96 -8.05 -10.05
C LYS A 47 -16.53 -8.35 -10.49
N GLU A 48 -16.25 -8.30 -11.78
CA GLU A 48 -14.93 -8.54 -12.35
C GLU A 48 -13.99 -7.38 -12.00
N ILE A 49 -14.46 -6.13 -12.16
CA ILE A 49 -13.65 -4.95 -11.87
C ILE A 49 -13.28 -4.88 -10.38
N ILE A 50 -14.21 -5.15 -9.46
CA ILE A 50 -13.92 -5.10 -8.02
C ILE A 50 -12.95 -6.20 -7.60
N ASN A 51 -13.04 -7.39 -8.21
CA ASN A 51 -12.09 -8.47 -7.96
C ASN A 51 -10.69 -8.10 -8.47
N ARG A 52 -10.60 -7.50 -9.66
CA ARG A 52 -9.33 -7.04 -10.24
C ARG A 52 -8.68 -5.96 -9.39
N LEU A 53 -9.45 -4.98 -8.91
CA LEU A 53 -8.95 -3.91 -8.04
C LEU A 53 -8.47 -4.44 -6.67
N ILE A 54 -9.18 -5.43 -6.10
CA ILE A 54 -8.75 -6.11 -4.87
C ILE A 54 -7.41 -6.83 -5.09
N ASP A 55 -7.26 -7.52 -6.22
CA ASP A 55 -6.02 -8.22 -6.57
C ASP A 55 -4.86 -7.23 -6.79
N GLU A 56 -5.06 -6.20 -7.59
CA GLU A 56 -4.07 -5.14 -7.83
C GLU A 56 -3.61 -4.50 -6.50
N ASN A 57 -4.54 -4.20 -5.60
CA ASN A 57 -4.20 -3.65 -4.29
C ASN A 57 -3.41 -4.66 -3.42
N ASN A 58 -3.68 -5.96 -3.50
CA ASN A 58 -2.85 -6.98 -2.84
C ASN A 58 -1.43 -7.03 -3.40
N GLN A 59 -1.26 -6.87 -4.71
CA GLN A 59 0.04 -6.78 -5.35
C GLN A 59 0.80 -5.53 -4.86
N LEU A 60 0.13 -4.38 -4.78
CA LEU A 60 0.71 -3.16 -4.20
C LEU A 60 1.12 -3.36 -2.74
N ILE A 61 0.27 -3.96 -1.90
CA ILE A 61 0.62 -4.29 -0.51
C ILE A 61 1.91 -5.11 -0.46
N SER A 62 2.04 -6.13 -1.31
CA SER A 62 3.22 -6.99 -1.38
C SER A 62 4.49 -6.21 -1.74
N ILE A 63 4.41 -5.32 -2.73
CA ILE A 63 5.50 -4.43 -3.14
C ILE A 63 5.93 -3.52 -1.99
N PHE A 64 4.97 -2.91 -1.29
CA PHE A 64 5.25 -2.01 -0.16
C PHE A 64 5.89 -2.76 1.02
N VAL A 65 5.39 -3.95 1.35
CA VAL A 65 5.98 -4.81 2.40
C VAL A 65 7.43 -5.18 2.06
N ALA A 66 7.70 -5.61 0.82
CA ALA A 66 9.04 -5.93 0.38
C ALA A 66 9.98 -4.71 0.44
N SER A 67 9.49 -3.55 -0.01
CA SER A 67 10.24 -2.29 0.02
C SER A 67 10.59 -1.84 1.45
N ILE A 68 9.61 -1.92 2.37
CA ILE A 68 9.79 -1.63 3.79
C ILE A 68 10.82 -2.57 4.42
N LYS A 69 10.76 -3.87 4.10
CA LYS A 69 11.71 -4.87 4.60
C LYS A 69 13.14 -4.53 4.16
N THR A 70 13.33 -4.26 2.87
CA THR A 70 14.62 -3.87 2.30
C THR A 70 15.17 -2.58 2.92
N ALA A 71 14.33 -1.54 3.05
CA ALA A 71 14.74 -0.28 3.66
C ALA A 71 15.12 -0.45 5.14
N THR A 72 14.36 -1.26 5.89
CA THR A 72 14.65 -1.57 7.31
C THR A 72 15.99 -2.28 7.46
N SER A 73 16.27 -3.29 6.63
CA SER A 73 17.56 -4.00 6.65
C SER A 73 18.75 -3.08 6.37
N LYS A 74 18.62 -2.15 5.42
CA LYS A 74 19.67 -1.16 5.12
C LYS A 74 19.97 -0.22 6.29
N ILE A 75 18.95 0.16 7.07
CA ILE A 75 19.12 1.02 8.25
C ILE A 75 19.81 0.25 9.39
N LYS A 76 19.47 -1.03 9.59
CA LYS A 76 20.05 -1.85 10.67
C LYS A 76 21.52 -2.22 10.44
N ASN A 77 21.95 -2.25 9.18
CA ASN A 77 23.34 -2.56 8.78
C ASN A 77 24.23 -1.30 8.67
N ARG A 78 23.72 -0.12 9.02
CA ARG A 78 24.47 1.13 9.17
C ARG A 78 24.71 1.40 10.65
#